data_AF-A0A950X972-F1
#
_entry.id   AF-A0A950X972-F1
#
_cell.length_a   1.000
_cell.length_b   1.000
_cell.length_c   1.000
_cell.angle_alpha   90.00
_cell.angle_beta   90.00
_cell.angle_gamma   90.00
#
_symmetry.space_group_name_H-M   'P 1'
#
loop_
_entity.id
_entity.type
_entity.pdbx_description
1 polymer ?
#
loop_
_entity_poly.entity_id
_entity_poly.type
_entity_poly.pdbx_seq_one_letter_code
_entity_poly.pdbx_strand_id
1 'polypeptide(L)'
;MKILLICKSEYRYWFPALGALLRSQFGCDVEAMTFTGPSSRMMRASGAFQEIHNLAAYLKKFVREHDMEECIRSLQETDFAETLNAMVYSDRIIKQYPFERVVKIMAGIVTFWKDLLSEVQPDAIVGEIASATEWVCCSMATHLNIPYLFPSITPLGTRVFFDRDPQGRWQAAEAVYREMKHKDLTRDQATTAANFLEGFRTKKAKPPFLGGALRSPFHVDFDQIGKRLKRIPFRIQTYLEDGYFEVGSYHGTPPWEPVLLDAMRLIRHVTYEKLVFKTAVPAGRKVYFPLHMQPEYTTDVRAPFYTDQPALIENLAKSVPMGYRVMVKEHPAMKGERKLSYYRRFQSFYNVDLLSPSVDSHDLILSSDVSLTITGTTAWENILYERPVIAFGPLCYGYFELVYKCENISDLPGLITEAIKDFRPNREQVLKFIWSVLSTAHTFFWGDAMCDPRILDKGNLEAIAKSILFDVQCASGTATDYAPVCV
;
A
#
# COMPACT_ATOMS: atom_id res chain seq x y z
N MET A 1 6.57 -0.03 28.44
CA MET A 1 6.79 0.26 27.01
C MET A 1 5.79 1.30 26.57
N LYS A 2 6.24 2.38 25.94
CA LYS A 2 5.42 3.48 25.43
C LYS A 2 5.22 3.32 23.93
N ILE A 3 3.97 3.21 23.49
CA ILE A 3 3.59 3.05 22.09
C ILE A 3 2.83 4.30 21.62
N LEU A 4 3.26 4.86 20.50
CA LEU A 4 2.51 5.90 19.80
C LEU A 4 1.69 5.29 18.65
N LEU A 5 0.36 5.37 18.73
CA LEU A 5 -0.54 4.90 17.67
C LEU A 5 -0.92 6.04 16.71
N ILE A 6 -0.71 5.84 15.41
CA ILE A 6 -1.17 6.78 14.37
C ILE A 6 -2.58 6.38 13.93
N CYS A 7 -3.58 7.06 14.47
CA CYS A 7 -4.99 6.74 14.33
C CYS A 7 -5.66 7.51 13.18
N LYS A 8 -5.85 6.84 12.04
CA LYS A 8 -6.68 7.35 10.94
C LYS A 8 -8.18 7.27 11.26
N SER A 9 -8.94 8.16 10.62
CA SER A 9 -10.40 8.23 10.76
C SER A 9 -11.14 6.97 10.30
N GLU A 10 -10.55 6.20 9.39
CA GLU A 10 -11.10 4.94 8.87
C GLU A 10 -11.08 3.85 9.95
N TYR A 11 -10.06 3.89 10.81
CA TYR A 11 -9.82 2.92 11.88
C TYR A 11 -10.25 3.41 13.26
N ARG A 12 -10.96 4.54 13.30
CA ARG A 12 -11.30 5.27 14.53
C ARG A 12 -12.02 4.42 15.59
N TYR A 13 -12.65 3.31 15.18
CA TYR A 13 -13.40 2.43 16.07
C TYR A 13 -12.55 1.33 16.72
N TRP A 14 -11.47 0.89 16.08
CA TRP A 14 -10.72 -0.28 16.56
C TRP A 14 -9.39 0.07 17.22
N PHE A 15 -8.72 1.17 16.82
CA PHE A 15 -7.53 1.65 17.54
C PHE A 15 -7.78 1.92 19.04
N PRO A 16 -8.92 2.50 19.47
CA PRO A 16 -9.25 2.59 20.89
C PRO A 16 -9.35 1.23 21.58
N ALA A 17 -9.89 0.21 20.90
CA ALA A 17 -9.98 -1.14 21.44
C ALA A 17 -8.59 -1.77 21.60
N LEU A 18 -7.72 -1.60 20.59
CA LEU A 18 -6.32 -2.03 20.65
C LEU A 18 -5.55 -1.29 21.78
N GLY A 19 -5.69 0.03 21.88
CA GLY A 19 -5.04 0.84 22.92
C GLY A 19 -5.47 0.42 24.33
N ALA A 20 -6.77 0.22 24.54
CA ALA A 20 -7.30 -0.29 25.81
C ALA A 20 -6.76 -1.68 26.14
N LEU A 21 -6.63 -2.58 25.15
CA LEU A 21 -6.06 -3.91 25.32
C LEU A 21 -4.56 -3.85 25.70
N LEU A 22 -3.76 -3.09 24.95
CA LEU A 22 -2.33 -2.89 25.20
C LEU A 22 -2.07 -2.36 26.62
N ARG A 23 -2.89 -1.42 27.09
CA ARG A 23 -2.78 -0.87 28.43
C ARG A 23 -3.21 -1.87 29.51
N SER A 24 -4.40 -2.46 29.35
CA SER A 24 -5.01 -3.29 30.41
C SER A 24 -4.38 -4.68 30.54
N GLN A 25 -3.98 -5.32 29.44
CA GLN A 25 -3.42 -6.67 29.46
C GLN A 25 -1.89 -6.71 29.40
N PHE A 26 -1.27 -5.73 28.74
CA PHE A 26 0.18 -5.74 28.51
C PHE A 26 0.93 -4.61 29.22
N GLY A 27 0.23 -3.79 30.03
CA GLY A 27 0.85 -2.72 30.82
C GLY A 27 1.57 -1.66 29.98
N CYS A 28 1.19 -1.49 28.71
CA CYS A 28 1.78 -0.49 27.83
C CYS A 28 1.24 0.90 28.17
N ASP A 29 2.13 1.89 28.06
CA ASP A 29 1.73 3.28 27.96
C ASP A 29 1.37 3.56 26.50
N VAL A 30 0.19 4.12 26.24
CA VAL A 30 -0.34 4.30 24.87
C VAL A 30 -0.82 5.72 24.67
N GLU A 31 -0.20 6.39 23.73
CA GLU A 31 -0.59 7.69 23.21
C GLU A 31 -1.07 7.57 21.76
N ALA A 32 -1.84 8.55 21.29
CA ALA A 32 -2.35 8.54 19.92
C ALA A 32 -2.10 9.86 19.18
N MET A 33 -1.86 9.77 17.88
CA MET A 33 -1.92 10.90 16.95
C MET A 33 -3.11 10.72 16.01
N THR A 34 -3.81 11.80 15.65
CA THR A 34 -4.86 11.76 14.63
C THR A 34 -4.85 12.95 13.68
N PHE A 35 -5.42 12.70 12.50
CA PHE A 35 -5.53 13.66 11.42
C PHE A 35 -6.77 14.55 11.52
N THR A 36 -7.74 14.30 12.41
CA THR A 36 -8.97 15.11 12.43
C THR A 36 -9.46 15.43 13.85
N GLY A 37 -10.00 16.64 14.03
CA GLY A 37 -10.63 17.06 15.29
C GLY A 37 -11.81 16.18 15.74
N PRO A 38 -12.74 15.78 14.86
CA PRO A 38 -13.81 14.85 15.23
C PRO A 38 -13.29 13.50 15.75
N SER A 39 -12.29 12.90 15.10
CA SER A 39 -11.66 11.67 15.60
C SER A 39 -11.01 11.89 16.96
N SER A 40 -10.31 13.01 17.16
CA SER A 40 -9.67 13.34 18.44
C SER A 40 -10.68 13.37 19.59
N ARG A 41 -11.80 14.10 19.44
CA ARG A 41 -12.86 14.17 20.48
C ARG A 41 -13.44 12.80 20.82
N MET A 42 -13.70 11.99 19.80
CA MET A 42 -14.25 10.65 19.98
C MET A 42 -13.27 9.71 20.71
N MET A 43 -12.00 9.73 20.33
CA MET A 43 -10.98 8.90 20.97
C MET A 43 -10.68 9.36 22.40
N ARG A 44 -10.75 10.66 22.71
CA ARG A 44 -10.63 11.14 24.11
C ARG A 44 -11.76 10.57 24.98
N ALA A 45 -12.97 10.49 24.44
CA ALA A 45 -14.12 9.91 25.15
C ALA A 45 -14.00 8.40 25.43
N SER A 46 -13.11 7.67 24.73
CA SER A 46 -12.91 6.24 24.98
C SER A 46 -12.03 5.94 26.20
N GLY A 47 -11.25 6.92 26.69
CA GLY A 47 -10.31 6.73 27.81
C GLY A 47 -9.15 5.76 27.52
N ALA A 48 -8.95 5.38 26.26
CA ALA A 48 -7.98 4.37 25.86
C ALA A 48 -6.53 4.89 25.77
N PHE A 49 -6.37 6.22 25.68
CA PHE A 49 -5.10 6.90 25.44
C PHE A 49 -4.79 7.87 26.57
N GLN A 50 -3.52 8.03 26.92
CA GLN A 50 -3.10 9.06 27.88
C GLN A 50 -3.28 10.46 27.30
N GLU A 51 -2.80 10.68 26.08
CA GLU A 51 -2.93 11.93 25.35
C GLU A 51 -3.21 11.69 23.86
N ILE A 52 -3.85 12.68 23.21
CA ILE A 52 -4.23 12.60 21.79
C ILE A 52 -3.79 13.84 21.03
N HIS A 53 -2.76 13.67 20.21
CA HIS A 53 -2.13 14.70 19.39
C HIS A 53 -2.90 14.90 18.08
N ASN A 54 -3.20 16.16 17.72
CA ASN A 54 -4.04 16.48 16.56
C ASN A 54 -3.28 17.27 15.51
N LEU A 55 -2.80 16.58 14.47
CA LEU A 55 -2.00 17.17 13.41
C LEU A 55 -2.75 18.26 12.64
N ALA A 56 -4.04 18.05 12.33
CA ALA A 56 -4.81 19.03 11.57
C ALA A 56 -4.98 20.36 12.30
N ALA A 57 -5.27 20.31 13.60
CA ALA A 57 -5.38 21.52 14.41
C ALA A 57 -4.05 22.28 14.46
N TYR A 58 -2.94 21.56 14.60
CA TYR A 58 -1.59 22.14 14.56
C TYR A 58 -1.31 22.81 13.21
N LEU A 59 -1.50 22.10 12.10
CA LEU A 59 -1.19 22.61 10.77
C LEU A 59 -2.06 23.81 10.37
N LYS A 60 -3.34 23.84 10.77
CA LYS A 60 -4.24 25.00 10.52
C LYS A 60 -3.69 26.29 11.15
N LYS A 61 -3.04 26.18 12.31
CA LYS A 61 -2.35 27.30 12.97
C LYS A 61 -1.01 27.60 12.28
N PHE A 62 -0.18 26.57 12.12
CA PHE A 62 1.17 26.68 11.57
C PHE A 62 1.20 27.39 10.20
N VAL A 63 0.36 26.94 9.26
CA VAL A 63 0.32 27.46 7.88
C VAL A 63 -0.07 28.93 7.81
N ARG A 64 -0.82 29.44 8.80
CA ARG A 64 -1.24 30.85 8.86
C ARG A 64 -0.16 31.76 9.45
N GLU A 65 0.66 31.22 10.35
CA GLU A 65 1.57 32.00 11.18
C GLU A 65 3.00 32.06 10.63
N HIS A 66 3.41 31.10 9.80
CA HIS A 66 4.80 31.00 9.34
C HIS A 66 5.02 31.57 7.94
N ASP A 67 6.19 32.19 7.74
CA ASP A 67 6.63 32.70 6.46
C ASP A 67 7.17 31.58 5.55
N MET A 68 7.03 31.77 4.23
CA MET A 68 7.43 30.79 3.24
C MET A 68 8.95 30.58 3.20
N GLU A 69 9.76 31.64 3.29
CA GLU A 69 11.23 31.52 3.19
C GLU A 69 11.81 30.78 4.39
N GLU A 70 11.25 31.02 5.58
CA GLU A 70 11.60 30.29 6.80
C GLU A 70 11.27 28.80 6.66
N CYS A 71 10.06 28.47 6.18
CA CYS A 71 9.65 27.09 5.92
C CYS A 71 10.56 26.37 4.92
N ILE A 72 10.99 27.05 3.84
CA ILE A 72 11.93 26.45 2.88
C ILE A 72 13.26 26.12 3.55
N ARG A 73 13.81 27.06 4.32
CA ARG A 73 15.07 26.86 5.03
C ARG A 73 14.99 25.67 5.99
N SER A 74 13.94 25.61 6.81
CA SER A 74 13.75 24.50 7.76
C SER A 74 13.64 23.14 7.07
N LEU A 75 13.03 23.07 5.88
CA LEU A 75 12.91 21.84 5.11
C LEU A 75 14.25 21.40 4.51
N GLN A 76 15.06 22.35 4.03
CA GLN A 76 16.38 22.08 3.46
C GLN A 76 17.39 21.57 4.50
N GLU A 77 17.18 21.89 5.78
CA GLU A 77 18.03 21.46 6.90
C GLU A 77 17.71 20.04 7.41
N THR A 78 16.72 19.36 6.85
CA THR A 78 16.35 17.99 7.23
C THR A 78 17.24 16.94 6.55
N ASP A 79 17.52 15.83 7.25
CA ASP A 79 18.38 14.74 6.72
C ASP A 79 17.81 14.01 5.49
N PHE A 80 16.55 14.24 5.16
CA PHE A 80 15.82 13.61 4.05
C PHE A 80 15.27 14.66 3.08
N ALA A 81 15.87 15.85 3.05
CA ALA A 81 15.42 16.99 2.25
C ALA A 81 15.25 16.64 0.77
N GLU A 82 16.13 15.81 0.21
CA GLU A 82 16.08 15.39 -1.20
C GLU A 82 14.84 14.55 -1.54
N THR A 83 14.20 13.93 -0.55
CA THR A 83 13.03 13.06 -0.74
C THR A 83 11.69 13.79 -0.53
N LEU A 84 11.69 14.99 0.05
CA LEU A 84 10.46 15.71 0.43
C LEU A 84 9.52 15.94 -0.75
N ASN A 85 10.06 16.30 -1.92
CA ASN A 85 9.23 16.47 -3.11
C ASN A 85 8.60 15.14 -3.56
N ALA A 86 9.34 14.04 -3.51
CA ALA A 86 8.79 12.72 -3.81
C ALA A 86 7.65 12.40 -2.85
N MET A 87 7.82 12.66 -1.54
CA MET A 87 6.77 12.47 -0.53
C MET A 87 5.50 13.27 -0.84
N VAL A 88 5.64 14.54 -1.28
CA VAL A 88 4.52 15.38 -1.70
C VAL A 88 3.80 14.78 -2.90
N TYR A 89 4.52 14.36 -3.94
CA TYR A 89 3.90 13.79 -5.15
C TYR A 89 3.26 12.42 -4.91
N SER A 90 3.75 11.68 -3.92
CA SER A 90 3.16 10.43 -3.42
C SER A 90 1.88 10.65 -2.62
N ASP A 91 1.68 11.84 -2.05
CA ASP A 91 0.47 12.19 -1.33
C ASP A 91 -0.66 12.57 -2.31
N ARG A 92 -1.76 11.83 -2.27
CA ARG A 92 -2.89 12.05 -3.20
C ARG A 92 -3.60 13.40 -3.02
N ILE A 93 -3.33 14.11 -1.93
CA ILE A 93 -4.12 15.25 -1.46
C ILE A 93 -3.31 16.53 -1.59
N ILE A 94 -2.19 16.64 -0.87
CA ILE A 94 -1.45 17.90 -0.84
C ILE A 94 -0.77 18.22 -2.17
N LYS A 95 -0.53 17.22 -3.05
CA LYS A 95 0.00 17.46 -4.40
C LYS A 95 -0.88 18.35 -5.29
N GLN A 96 -2.15 18.53 -4.92
CA GLN A 96 -3.11 19.37 -5.65
C GLN A 96 -3.12 20.81 -5.14
N TYR A 97 -2.42 21.11 -4.04
CA TYR A 97 -2.50 22.40 -3.36
C TYR A 97 -1.53 23.40 -4.01
N PRO A 98 -1.77 24.71 -3.84
CA PRO A 98 -0.82 25.73 -4.29
C PRO A 98 0.57 25.55 -3.66
N PHE A 99 1.62 25.85 -4.42
CA PHE A 99 3.02 25.61 -4.03
C PHE A 99 3.37 26.13 -2.63
N GLU A 100 3.09 27.41 -2.33
CA GLU A 100 3.34 28.00 -1.01
C GLU A 100 2.66 27.22 0.12
N ARG A 101 1.41 26.81 -0.09
CA ARG A 101 0.65 26.06 0.92
C ARG A 101 1.27 24.69 1.16
N VAL A 102 1.73 24.00 0.11
CA VAL A 102 2.42 22.71 0.24
C VAL A 102 3.70 22.84 1.05
N VAL A 103 4.52 23.86 0.75
CA VAL A 103 5.77 24.13 1.46
C VAL A 103 5.50 24.35 2.96
N LYS A 104 4.53 25.21 3.30
CA LYS A 104 4.16 25.48 4.70
C LYS A 104 3.59 24.25 5.41
N ILE A 105 2.79 23.43 4.72
CA ILE A 105 2.28 22.17 5.27
C ILE A 105 3.43 21.19 5.55
N MET A 106 4.36 21.01 4.61
CA MET A 106 5.49 20.10 4.80
C MET A 106 6.39 20.56 5.96
N ALA A 107 6.68 21.86 6.05
CA ALA A 107 7.43 22.41 7.17
C ALA A 107 6.70 22.17 8.50
N GLY A 108 5.39 22.43 8.55
CA GLY A 108 4.57 22.15 9.73
C GLY A 108 4.53 20.67 10.11
N ILE A 109 4.49 19.75 9.12
CA ILE A 109 4.55 18.31 9.36
C ILE A 109 5.88 17.92 9.99
N VAL A 110 7.00 18.41 9.45
CA VAL A 110 8.34 18.16 9.97
C VAL A 110 8.46 18.68 11.40
N THR A 111 8.06 19.94 11.66
CA THR A 111 8.11 20.53 13.00
C THR A 111 7.22 19.77 13.98
N PHE A 112 5.98 19.46 13.58
CA PHE A 112 5.06 18.69 14.41
C PHE A 112 5.64 17.35 14.84
N TRP A 113 6.19 16.57 13.92
CA TRP A 113 6.76 15.26 14.24
C TRP A 113 8.02 15.37 15.08
N LYS A 114 8.88 16.36 14.80
CA LYS A 114 10.07 16.62 15.61
C LYS A 114 9.69 16.91 17.07
N ASP A 115 8.74 17.82 17.28
CA ASP A 115 8.28 18.22 18.62
C ASP A 115 7.61 17.03 19.32
N LEU A 116 6.72 16.33 18.61
CA LEU A 116 5.97 15.21 19.16
C LEU A 116 6.87 14.04 19.57
N LEU A 117 7.83 13.65 18.73
CA LEU A 117 8.74 12.55 19.06
C LEU A 117 9.69 12.93 20.21
N SER A 118 10.04 14.21 20.33
CA SER A 118 10.85 14.72 21.43
C SER A 118 10.09 14.74 22.76
N GLU A 119 8.79 15.06 22.74
CA GLU A 119 7.90 15.07 23.91
C GLU A 119 7.55 13.65 24.37
N VAL A 120 7.06 12.83 23.43
CA VAL A 120 6.52 11.50 23.74
C VAL A 120 7.65 10.52 24.03
N GLN A 121 8.75 10.56 23.28
CA GLN A 121 9.84 9.58 23.33
C GLN A 121 9.32 8.13 23.30
N PRO A 122 8.60 7.72 22.23
CA PRO A 122 7.99 6.40 22.17
C PRO A 122 9.06 5.30 21.98
N ASP A 123 8.84 4.14 22.60
CA ASP A 123 9.63 2.93 22.35
C ASP A 123 9.29 2.31 20.99
N ALA A 124 8.08 2.58 20.47
CA ALA A 124 7.65 2.16 19.15
C ALA A 124 6.49 3.02 18.62
N ILE A 125 6.40 3.13 17.30
CA ILE A 125 5.30 3.79 16.60
C ILE A 125 4.55 2.73 15.80
N VAL A 126 3.22 2.69 15.89
CA VAL A 126 2.39 1.78 15.10
C VAL A 126 1.42 2.60 14.26
N GLY A 127 1.44 2.39 12.95
CA GLY A 127 0.66 3.20 12.03
C GLY A 127 0.55 2.59 10.64
N GLU A 128 0.38 3.45 9.66
CA GLU A 128 0.44 3.13 8.24
C GLU A 128 1.38 4.11 7.53
N ILE A 129 1.64 3.89 6.25
CA ILE A 129 2.23 4.90 5.38
C ILE A 129 1.29 5.08 4.19
N ALA A 130 0.53 6.18 4.15
CA ALA A 130 -0.36 6.47 3.02
C ALA A 130 -0.34 7.94 2.59
N SER A 131 0.45 8.77 3.26
CA SER A 131 0.52 10.23 3.08
C SER A 131 1.93 10.74 3.39
N ALA A 132 2.23 11.96 2.95
CA ALA A 132 3.54 12.57 3.17
C ALA A 132 3.89 12.65 4.67
N THR A 133 2.91 12.92 5.53
CA THR A 133 3.10 13.04 6.97
C THR A 133 3.55 11.75 7.65
N GLU A 134 2.97 10.61 7.28
CA GLU A 134 3.38 9.31 7.81
C GLU A 134 4.76 8.90 7.29
N TRP A 135 5.07 9.25 6.04
CA TRP A 135 6.40 9.02 5.48
C TRP A 135 7.46 9.85 6.21
N VAL A 136 7.21 11.14 6.47
CA VAL A 136 8.09 11.99 7.30
C VAL A 136 8.28 11.39 8.68
N CYS A 137 7.21 10.94 9.33
CA CYS A 137 7.30 10.27 10.63
C CYS A 137 8.20 9.03 10.58
N CYS A 138 7.99 8.15 9.60
CA CYS A 138 8.77 6.93 9.41
C CYS A 138 10.25 7.25 9.15
N SER A 139 10.54 8.26 8.31
CA SER A 139 11.91 8.74 8.08
C SER A 139 12.56 9.26 9.35
N MET A 140 11.87 10.09 10.15
CA MET A 140 12.39 10.58 11.43
C MET A 140 12.60 9.46 12.46
N ALA A 141 11.63 8.56 12.60
CA ALA A 141 11.71 7.42 13.50
C ALA A 141 12.93 6.54 13.19
N THR A 142 13.22 6.32 11.90
CA THR A 142 14.41 5.58 11.45
C THR A 142 15.71 6.25 11.92
N HIS A 143 15.83 7.58 11.81
CA HIS A 143 17.02 8.32 12.26
C HIS A 143 17.18 8.30 13.79
N LEU A 144 16.05 8.27 14.51
CA LEU A 144 16.02 8.19 15.97
C LEU A 144 16.14 6.75 16.52
N ASN A 145 16.29 5.74 15.65
CA ASN A 145 16.26 4.32 16.00
C ASN A 145 14.97 3.90 16.75
N ILE A 146 13.84 4.55 16.43
CA ILE A 146 12.53 4.20 16.95
C ILE A 146 11.88 3.22 15.96
N PRO A 147 11.52 1.98 16.37
CA PRO A 147 10.79 1.05 15.54
C PRO A 147 9.45 1.64 15.05
N TYR A 148 9.33 1.82 13.74
CA TYR A 148 8.07 2.19 13.09
C TYR A 148 7.45 0.94 12.49
N LEU A 149 6.33 0.47 13.03
CA LEU A 149 5.65 -0.75 12.60
C LEU A 149 4.40 -0.38 11.83
N PHE A 150 4.36 -0.74 10.55
CA PHE A 150 3.12 -0.72 9.78
C PHE A 150 2.80 -2.09 9.20
N PRO A 151 1.59 -2.61 9.44
CA PRO A 151 1.19 -3.92 8.94
C PRO A 151 0.90 -3.85 7.44
N SER A 152 1.57 -4.72 6.70
CA SER A 152 1.39 -4.86 5.27
C SER A 152 0.42 -5.98 4.95
N ILE A 153 -0.65 -5.64 4.24
CA ILE A 153 -1.59 -6.61 3.69
C ILE A 153 -0.87 -7.39 2.59
N THR A 154 -0.81 -8.72 2.74
CA THR A 154 -0.07 -9.58 1.82
C THR A 154 -1.01 -10.35 0.89
N PRO A 155 -0.50 -10.91 -0.23
CA PRO A 155 -1.25 -11.87 -1.04
C PRO A 155 -1.61 -13.19 -0.34
N LEU A 156 -1.17 -13.39 0.91
CA LEU A 156 -1.21 -14.67 1.63
C LEU A 156 -2.45 -14.81 2.56
N GLY A 157 -3.50 -14.02 2.32
CA GLY A 157 -4.71 -14.08 3.15
C GLY A 157 -4.54 -13.36 4.48
N THR A 158 -4.64 -14.09 5.61
CA THR A 158 -4.55 -13.54 6.99
C THR A 158 -3.11 -13.44 7.49
N ARG A 159 -2.12 -13.61 6.61
CA ARG A 159 -0.71 -13.48 6.96
C ARG A 159 -0.28 -12.03 6.80
N VAL A 160 0.29 -11.45 7.84
CA VAL A 160 0.65 -10.03 7.91
C VAL A 160 2.11 -9.89 8.33
N PHE A 161 2.84 -9.00 7.68
CA PHE A 161 4.16 -8.55 8.10
C PHE A 161 4.07 -7.15 8.68
N PHE A 162 4.87 -6.84 9.71
CA PHE A 162 5.15 -5.46 10.07
C PHE A 162 6.37 -4.99 9.30
N ASP A 163 6.13 -4.14 8.31
CA ASP A 163 7.20 -3.47 7.60
C ASP A 163 7.76 -2.33 8.48
N ARG A 164 9.07 -2.12 8.36
CA ARG A 164 9.83 -1.15 9.16
C ARG A 164 10.44 -0.01 8.36
N ASP A 165 10.34 -0.10 7.03
CA ASP A 165 10.85 0.90 6.11
C ASP A 165 9.79 1.27 5.06
N PRO A 166 9.81 2.49 4.50
CA PRO A 166 8.85 2.92 3.48
C PRO A 166 8.90 2.12 2.17
N GLN A 167 9.91 1.27 1.96
CA GLN A 167 9.99 0.40 0.78
C GLN A 167 9.26 -0.94 1.02
N GLY A 168 8.87 -1.22 2.26
CA GLY A 168 8.05 -2.35 2.66
C GLY A 168 8.73 -3.71 2.50
N ARG A 169 10.03 -3.82 2.81
CA ARG A 169 10.78 -5.08 2.66
C ARG A 169 10.46 -6.07 3.79
N TRP A 170 10.20 -7.33 3.43
CA TRP A 170 9.99 -8.42 4.39
C TRP A 170 11.32 -8.92 4.97
N GLN A 171 11.94 -8.10 5.84
CA GLN A 171 13.29 -8.32 6.34
C GLN A 171 13.44 -9.66 7.10
N ALA A 172 12.42 -10.06 7.88
CA ALA A 172 12.41 -11.34 8.57
C ALA A 172 12.42 -12.52 7.59
N ALA A 173 11.57 -12.47 6.56
CA ALA A 173 11.52 -13.49 5.52
C ALA A 173 12.81 -13.53 4.69
N GLU A 174 13.41 -12.37 4.41
CA GLU A 174 14.70 -12.26 3.73
C GLU A 174 15.82 -12.96 4.51
N ALA A 175 15.90 -12.73 5.82
CA ALA A 175 16.90 -13.36 6.69
C ALA A 175 16.77 -14.89 6.65
N VAL A 176 15.55 -15.42 6.83
CA VAL A 176 15.29 -16.86 6.76
C VAL A 176 15.58 -17.41 5.36
N TYR A 177 15.20 -16.71 4.30
CA TYR A 177 15.47 -17.14 2.93
C TYR A 177 16.97 -17.27 2.65
N ARG A 178 17.77 -16.27 3.05
CA ARG A 178 19.23 -16.28 2.88
C ARG A 178 19.88 -17.44 3.63
N GLU A 179 19.41 -17.75 4.84
CA GLU A 179 19.87 -18.92 5.59
C GLU A 179 19.49 -20.23 4.91
N MET A 180 18.23 -20.36 4.49
CA MET A 180 17.70 -21.57 3.85
C MET A 180 18.26 -21.78 2.44
N LYS A 181 18.87 -20.78 1.81
CA LYS A 181 19.49 -20.92 0.49
C LYS A 181 20.52 -22.05 0.47
N HIS A 182 21.31 -22.16 1.54
CA HIS A 182 22.42 -23.11 1.66
C HIS A 182 22.05 -24.41 2.40
N LYS A 183 20.79 -24.55 2.83
CA LYS A 183 20.30 -25.72 3.57
C LYS A 183 19.19 -26.40 2.80
N ASP A 184 19.01 -27.71 3.00
CA ASP A 184 17.83 -28.39 2.49
C ASP A 184 16.64 -28.15 3.40
N LEU A 185 15.45 -28.03 2.82
CA LEU A 185 14.21 -28.03 3.58
C LEU A 185 14.02 -29.39 4.23
N THR A 186 13.58 -29.40 5.49
CA THR A 186 13.09 -30.66 6.08
C THR A 186 11.85 -31.14 5.32
N ARG A 187 11.53 -32.43 5.45
CA ARG A 187 10.36 -33.02 4.78
C ARG A 187 9.08 -32.24 5.08
N ASP A 188 8.88 -31.81 6.32
CA ASP A 188 7.68 -31.08 6.75
C ASP A 188 7.65 -29.67 6.16
N GLN A 189 8.78 -28.96 6.16
CA GLN A 189 8.90 -27.63 5.56
C GLN A 189 8.62 -27.67 4.05
N ALA A 190 9.21 -28.63 3.36
CA ALA A 190 9.00 -28.85 1.93
C ALA A 190 7.53 -29.19 1.63
N THR A 191 6.91 -30.04 2.46
CA THR A 191 5.50 -30.44 2.31
C THR A 191 4.57 -29.23 2.52
N THR A 192 4.79 -28.42 3.55
CA THR A 192 4.00 -27.21 3.81
C THR A 192 4.10 -26.21 2.66
N ALA A 193 5.31 -25.93 2.18
CA ALA A 193 5.53 -25.03 1.06
C ALA A 193 4.90 -25.56 -0.25
N ALA A 194 5.03 -26.86 -0.51
CA ALA A 194 4.44 -27.50 -1.68
C ALA A 194 2.91 -27.47 -1.63
N ASN A 195 2.30 -27.78 -0.49
CA ASN A 195 0.86 -27.71 -0.28
C ASN A 195 0.31 -26.30 -0.50
N PHE A 196 1.02 -25.28 -0.01
CA PHE A 196 0.66 -23.89 -0.27
C PHE A 196 0.70 -23.57 -1.77
N LEU A 197 1.78 -23.96 -2.45
CA LEU A 197 1.98 -23.73 -3.88
C LEU A 197 0.91 -24.41 -4.74
N GLU A 198 0.61 -25.68 -4.46
CA GLU A 198 -0.45 -26.43 -5.14
C GLU A 198 -1.83 -25.84 -4.84
N GLY A 199 -2.09 -25.46 -3.58
CA GLY A 199 -3.30 -24.78 -3.17
C GLY A 199 -3.53 -23.47 -3.93
N PHE A 200 -2.48 -22.67 -4.13
CA PHE A 200 -2.54 -21.46 -4.94
C PHE A 200 -2.88 -21.75 -6.41
N ARG A 201 -2.17 -22.72 -7.03
CA ARG A 201 -2.33 -23.06 -8.46
C ARG A 201 -3.70 -23.67 -8.78
N THR A 202 -4.23 -24.49 -7.87
CA THR A 202 -5.53 -25.17 -8.04
C THR A 202 -6.70 -24.22 -7.81
N LYS A 203 -6.66 -23.42 -6.74
CA LYS A 203 -7.75 -22.50 -6.41
C LYS A 203 -7.76 -21.23 -7.26
N LYS A 204 -6.67 -20.95 -7.99
CA LYS A 204 -6.41 -19.63 -8.61
C LYS A 204 -6.74 -18.52 -7.62
N ALA A 205 -6.19 -18.66 -6.41
CA ALA A 205 -6.60 -17.86 -5.26
C ALA A 205 -6.34 -16.37 -5.55
N LYS A 206 -7.40 -15.55 -5.49
CA LYS A 206 -7.29 -14.10 -5.63
C LYS A 206 -7.10 -13.47 -4.25
N PRO A 207 -6.26 -12.42 -4.14
CA PRO A 207 -6.12 -11.70 -2.88
C PRO A 207 -7.48 -11.26 -2.31
N PRO A 208 -7.74 -11.43 -1.00
CA PRO A 208 -9.04 -11.14 -0.40
C PRO A 208 -9.55 -9.72 -0.65
N PHE A 209 -8.64 -8.74 -0.71
CA PHE A 209 -8.97 -7.32 -0.92
C PHE A 209 -9.59 -7.02 -2.30
N LEU A 210 -9.41 -7.89 -3.31
CA LEU A 210 -10.03 -7.73 -4.63
C LEU A 210 -11.52 -8.11 -4.65
N GLY A 211 -12.02 -8.85 -3.65
CA GLY A 211 -13.40 -9.33 -3.63
C GLY A 211 -14.45 -8.21 -3.62
N GLY A 212 -14.16 -7.08 -2.95
CA GLY A 212 -15.03 -5.90 -2.94
C GLY A 212 -15.02 -5.11 -4.26
N ALA A 213 -13.86 -5.09 -4.93
CA ALA A 213 -13.63 -4.35 -6.18
C ALA A 213 -14.35 -4.95 -7.40
N LEU A 214 -14.72 -6.23 -7.34
CA LEU A 214 -15.47 -6.93 -8.40
C LEU A 214 -16.99 -6.71 -8.32
N ARG A 215 -17.48 -6.01 -7.28
CA ARG A 215 -18.92 -5.77 -7.12
C ARG A 215 -19.43 -4.81 -8.20
N SER A 216 -20.61 -5.15 -8.72
CA SER A 216 -21.31 -4.33 -9.71
C SER A 216 -21.62 -2.94 -9.14
N PRO A 217 -21.32 -1.85 -9.87
CA PRO A 217 -21.62 -0.48 -9.42
C PRO A 217 -23.12 -0.18 -9.37
N PHE A 218 -23.97 -1.10 -9.86
CA PHE A 218 -25.42 -1.00 -9.81
C PHE A 218 -26.02 -1.38 -8.45
N HIS A 219 -25.23 -1.94 -7.52
CA HIS A 219 -25.72 -2.24 -6.18
C HIS A 219 -25.69 -0.96 -5.33
N VAL A 220 -26.87 -0.42 -5.05
CA VAL A 220 -27.04 0.79 -4.24
C VAL A 220 -27.07 0.41 -2.76
N ASP A 221 -26.06 0.83 -2.02
CA ASP A 221 -26.02 0.67 -0.56
C ASP A 221 -26.74 1.85 0.12
N PHE A 222 -28.00 1.62 0.52
CA PHE A 222 -28.82 2.63 1.19
C PHE A 222 -28.27 3.06 2.55
N ASP A 223 -27.57 2.18 3.27
CA ASP A 223 -26.92 2.53 4.55
C ASP A 223 -25.73 3.47 4.30
N GLN A 224 -24.94 3.20 3.25
CA GLN A 224 -23.86 4.09 2.84
C GLN A 224 -24.38 5.46 2.37
N ILE A 225 -25.51 5.51 1.66
CA ILE A 225 -26.18 6.77 1.30
C ILE A 225 -26.60 7.53 2.56
N GLY A 226 -27.26 6.86 3.51
CA GLY A 226 -27.65 7.48 4.78
C GLY A 226 -26.46 8.06 5.55
N LYS A 227 -25.34 7.32 5.60
CA LYS A 227 -24.07 7.80 6.19
C LYS A 227 -23.49 9.00 5.44
N ARG A 228 -23.55 9.02 4.11
CA ARG A 228 -23.09 10.15 3.28
C ARG A 228 -23.92 11.40 3.51
N LEU A 229 -25.25 11.28 3.57
CA LEU A 229 -26.15 12.39 3.86
C LEU A 229 -25.86 13.01 5.24
N LYS A 230 -25.64 12.19 6.26
CA LYS A 230 -25.25 12.64 7.61
C LYS A 230 -23.93 13.42 7.63
N ARG A 231 -23.05 13.24 6.63
CA ARG A 231 -21.78 13.97 6.51
C ARG A 231 -21.89 15.28 5.73
N ILE A 232 -23.02 15.58 5.09
CA ILE A 232 -23.19 16.81 4.31
C ILE A 232 -22.98 18.07 5.16
N PRO A 233 -23.59 18.21 6.36
CA PRO A 233 -23.40 19.42 7.17
C PRO A 233 -21.93 19.64 7.52
N PHE A 234 -21.22 18.58 7.91
CA PHE A 234 -19.79 18.62 8.18
C PHE A 234 -19.00 19.06 6.94
N ARG A 235 -19.27 18.49 5.76
CA ARG A 235 -18.61 18.89 4.50
C ARG A 235 -18.86 20.34 4.12
N ILE A 236 -20.08 20.83 4.31
CA ILE A 236 -20.41 22.24 4.04
C ILE A 236 -19.65 23.14 4.99
N GLN A 237 -19.70 22.85 6.29
CA GLN A 237 -19.00 23.62 7.32
C GLN A 237 -17.50 23.69 6.99
N THR A 238 -16.88 22.54 6.81
CA THR A 238 -15.48 22.40 6.42
C THR A 238 -15.14 23.19 5.15
N TYR A 239 -15.96 23.08 4.10
CA TYR A 239 -15.72 23.81 2.86
C TYR A 239 -15.82 25.32 3.04
N LEU A 240 -16.74 25.80 3.89
CA LEU A 240 -16.87 27.23 4.21
C LEU A 240 -15.72 27.73 5.09
N GLU A 241 -15.24 26.91 6.02
CA GLU A 241 -14.16 27.25 6.96
C GLU A 241 -12.78 27.25 6.28
N ASP A 242 -12.52 26.27 5.41
CA ASP A 242 -11.17 25.96 4.92
C ASP A 242 -11.01 25.95 3.39
N GLY A 243 -12.12 26.04 2.65
CA GLY A 243 -12.15 26.05 1.19
C GLY A 243 -11.83 24.70 0.54
N TYR A 244 -11.45 24.75 -0.75
CA TYR A 244 -11.14 23.57 -1.58
C TYR A 244 -9.88 22.79 -1.14
N PHE A 245 -9.07 23.38 -0.25
CA PHE A 245 -7.76 22.89 0.17
C PHE A 245 -7.64 22.84 1.69
N GLU A 246 -8.63 22.22 2.35
CA GLU A 246 -8.62 22.10 3.80
C GLU A 246 -7.40 21.33 4.29
N VAL A 247 -6.71 21.95 5.24
CA VAL A 247 -5.67 21.31 6.03
C VAL A 247 -6.32 20.34 7.03
N GLY A 248 -6.34 19.05 6.70
CA GLY A 248 -6.51 17.97 7.68
C GLY A 248 -7.83 17.20 7.67
N SER A 249 -8.92 17.68 7.07
CA SER A 249 -10.00 16.77 6.67
C SER A 249 -9.84 16.51 5.17
N TYR A 250 -9.39 15.28 4.88
CA TYR A 250 -9.21 14.69 3.56
C TYR A 250 -10.54 14.53 2.77
N HIS A 251 -11.51 15.42 3.03
CA HIS A 251 -12.90 15.41 2.60
C HIS A 251 -13.42 16.80 2.20
N GLY A 252 -12.57 17.82 2.11
CA GLY A 252 -12.93 19.20 1.76
C GLY A 252 -13.45 19.43 0.33
N THR A 253 -13.83 18.37 -0.40
CA THR A 253 -14.55 18.54 -1.66
C THR A 253 -15.99 18.96 -1.39
N PRO A 254 -16.55 19.85 -2.22
CA PRO A 254 -17.95 20.22 -2.09
C PRO A 254 -18.87 19.00 -2.07
N PRO A 255 -19.99 19.02 -1.32
CA PRO A 255 -20.85 17.85 -1.13
C PRO A 255 -21.33 17.16 -2.42
N TRP A 256 -21.47 17.93 -3.52
CA TRP A 256 -21.96 17.46 -4.82
C TRP A 256 -20.89 16.76 -5.67
N GLU A 257 -19.61 17.06 -5.47
CA GLU A 257 -18.53 16.54 -6.33
C GLU A 257 -18.41 15.00 -6.26
N PRO A 258 -18.42 14.36 -5.08
CA PRO A 258 -18.40 12.89 -5.00
C PRO A 258 -19.60 12.23 -5.69
N VAL A 259 -20.77 12.86 -5.66
CA VAL A 259 -21.99 12.35 -6.33
C VAL A 259 -21.81 12.39 -7.85
N LEU A 260 -21.27 13.50 -8.37
CA LEU A 260 -20.97 13.64 -9.79
C LEU A 260 -19.91 12.63 -10.25
N LEU A 261 -18.84 12.45 -9.47
CA LEU A 261 -17.79 11.49 -9.77
C LEU A 261 -18.31 10.05 -9.79
N ASP A 262 -19.14 9.66 -8.82
CA ASP A 262 -19.78 8.34 -8.76
C ASP A 262 -20.71 8.10 -9.98
N ALA A 263 -21.50 9.10 -10.37
CA ALA A 263 -22.36 9.02 -11.55
C ALA A 263 -21.55 8.87 -12.84
N MET A 264 -20.49 9.69 -13.00
CA MET A 264 -19.58 9.58 -14.14
C MET A 264 -18.87 8.23 -14.18
N ARG A 265 -18.46 7.70 -13.03
CA ARG A 265 -17.86 6.37 -12.91
C ARG A 265 -18.81 5.29 -13.40
N LEU A 266 -20.09 5.35 -13.05
CA LEU A 266 -21.09 4.37 -13.52
C LEU A 266 -21.24 4.43 -15.04
N ILE A 267 -21.35 5.63 -15.62
CA ILE A 267 -21.43 5.80 -17.08
C ILE A 267 -20.18 5.21 -17.76
N ARG A 268 -18.99 5.51 -17.25
CA ARG A 268 -17.72 4.99 -17.78
C ARG A 268 -17.63 3.47 -17.64
N HIS A 269 -18.08 2.92 -16.52
CA HIS A 269 -18.08 1.49 -16.27
C HIS A 269 -18.85 0.72 -17.36
N VAL A 270 -20.03 1.21 -17.75
CA VAL A 270 -20.87 0.58 -18.77
C VAL A 270 -20.30 0.79 -20.18
N THR A 271 -19.82 2.00 -20.46
CA THR A 271 -19.38 2.37 -21.81
C THR A 271 -18.00 1.80 -22.16
N TYR A 272 -17.04 1.82 -21.23
CA TYR A 272 -15.66 1.44 -21.53
C TYR A 272 -15.49 -0.07 -21.71
N GLU A 273 -16.29 -0.89 -21.02
CA GLU A 273 -16.29 -2.35 -21.20
C GLU A 273 -16.43 -2.76 -22.68
N LYS A 274 -17.25 -2.03 -23.44
CA LYS A 274 -17.52 -2.32 -24.85
C LYS A 274 -16.62 -1.53 -25.82
N LEU A 275 -16.28 -0.29 -25.48
CA LEU A 275 -15.64 0.64 -26.41
C LEU A 275 -14.11 0.66 -26.31
N VAL A 276 -13.56 0.23 -25.18
CA VAL A 276 -12.14 0.42 -24.84
C VAL A 276 -11.43 -0.92 -24.65
N PHE A 277 -12.08 -1.84 -23.95
CA PHE A 277 -11.46 -3.09 -23.49
C PHE A 277 -11.71 -4.26 -24.44
N LYS A 278 -10.69 -5.11 -24.61
CA LYS A 278 -10.80 -6.41 -25.27
C LYS A 278 -10.95 -7.50 -24.21
N THR A 279 -11.80 -8.49 -24.46
CA THR A 279 -11.96 -9.67 -23.59
C THR A 279 -11.19 -10.88 -24.12
N ALA A 280 -11.04 -10.99 -25.44
CA ALA A 280 -10.26 -12.04 -26.08
C ALA A 280 -8.75 -11.74 -25.96
N VAL A 281 -8.00 -12.71 -25.44
CA VAL A 281 -6.54 -12.64 -25.40
C VAL A 281 -5.98 -13.10 -26.76
N PRO A 282 -5.23 -12.27 -27.49
CA PRO A 282 -4.69 -12.63 -28.78
C PRO A 282 -3.68 -13.79 -28.66
N ALA A 283 -3.62 -14.62 -29.72
CA ALA A 283 -2.62 -15.65 -29.85
C ALA A 283 -1.25 -15.06 -30.25
N GLY A 284 -0.19 -15.84 -30.05
CA GLY A 284 1.18 -15.45 -30.38
C GLY A 284 1.97 -14.92 -29.20
N ARG A 285 3.15 -14.35 -29.51
CA ARG A 285 4.14 -13.87 -28.55
C ARG A 285 3.65 -12.62 -27.84
N LYS A 286 3.71 -12.61 -26.51
CA LYS A 286 3.14 -11.55 -25.71
C LYS A 286 3.83 -11.39 -24.37
N VAL A 287 3.86 -10.14 -23.92
CA VAL A 287 4.24 -9.75 -22.57
C VAL A 287 3.01 -9.22 -21.84
N TYR A 288 2.96 -9.40 -20.53
CA TYR A 288 1.82 -8.99 -19.72
C TYR A 288 2.18 -7.88 -18.74
N PHE A 289 1.35 -6.83 -18.67
CA PHE A 289 1.45 -5.78 -17.67
C PHE A 289 0.06 -5.49 -17.06
N PRO A 290 -0.15 -5.70 -15.74
CA PRO A 290 -1.35 -5.22 -15.05
C PRO A 290 -1.22 -3.72 -14.77
N LEU A 291 -2.25 -2.94 -15.06
CA LEU A 291 -2.36 -1.60 -14.51
C LEU A 291 -2.55 -1.69 -13.00
N HIS A 292 -1.85 -0.82 -12.29
CA HIS A 292 -1.88 -0.72 -10.83
C HIS A 292 -3.06 0.11 -10.36
N MET A 293 -3.58 -0.14 -9.17
CA MET A 293 -4.58 0.74 -8.56
C MET A 293 -3.94 2.08 -8.20
N GLN A 294 -4.66 3.18 -8.46
CA GLN A 294 -4.25 4.51 -8.00
C GLN A 294 -5.48 5.29 -7.54
N PRO A 295 -5.43 5.96 -6.38
CA PRO A 295 -4.26 6.10 -5.51
C PRO A 295 -4.02 4.87 -4.61
N GLU A 296 -2.77 4.47 -4.40
CA GLU A 296 -2.34 3.32 -3.59
C GLU A 296 -0.92 3.49 -3.03
N TYR A 297 -0.69 3.15 -1.75
CA TYR A 297 0.64 3.19 -1.11
C TYR A 297 1.73 2.48 -1.94
N THR A 298 1.43 1.27 -2.41
CA THR A 298 2.40 0.43 -3.13
C THR A 298 2.85 1.06 -4.45
N THR A 299 2.03 1.89 -5.08
CA THR A 299 2.36 2.51 -6.37
C THR A 299 2.80 3.95 -6.18
N ASP A 300 2.04 4.76 -5.45
CA ASP A 300 2.30 6.20 -5.33
C ASP A 300 3.42 6.51 -4.35
N VAL A 301 3.57 5.75 -3.25
CA VAL A 301 4.59 6.00 -2.21
C VAL A 301 5.85 5.17 -2.45
N ARG A 302 5.71 3.86 -2.69
CA ARG A 302 6.86 2.96 -2.87
C ARG A 302 7.56 3.12 -4.22
N ALA A 303 6.85 3.59 -5.25
CA ALA A 303 7.37 3.72 -6.61
C ALA A 303 7.01 5.09 -7.25
N PRO A 304 7.38 6.21 -6.62
CA PRO A 304 6.89 7.55 -6.99
C PRO A 304 7.23 7.94 -8.43
N PHE A 305 8.35 7.46 -8.95
CA PHE A 305 8.81 7.70 -10.32
C PHE A 305 8.10 6.87 -11.39
N TYR A 306 7.28 5.89 -11.02
CA TYR A 306 6.52 5.02 -11.92
C TYR A 306 5.00 5.29 -11.88
N THR A 307 4.59 6.42 -11.31
CA THR A 307 3.17 6.78 -11.13
C THR A 307 2.45 7.12 -12.44
N ASP A 308 3.15 7.62 -13.48
CA ASP A 308 2.60 7.77 -14.85
C ASP A 308 2.71 6.43 -15.61
N GLN A 309 1.79 5.52 -15.31
CA GLN A 309 1.76 4.20 -15.96
C GLN A 309 1.65 4.27 -17.51
N PRO A 310 0.92 5.22 -18.13
CA PRO A 310 0.96 5.43 -19.57
C PRO A 310 2.36 5.69 -20.14
N ALA A 311 3.18 6.50 -19.48
CA ALA A 311 4.57 6.71 -19.90
C ALA A 311 5.39 5.41 -19.79
N LEU A 312 5.15 4.62 -18.73
CA LEU A 312 5.80 3.32 -18.58
C LEU A 312 5.38 2.30 -19.66
N ILE A 313 4.09 2.25 -20.02
CA ILE A 313 3.60 1.40 -21.11
C ILE A 313 4.18 1.84 -22.46
N GLU A 314 4.35 3.14 -22.69
CA GLU A 314 5.04 3.64 -23.88
C GLU A 314 6.48 3.12 -23.96
N ASN A 315 7.22 3.17 -22.84
CA ASN A 315 8.57 2.60 -22.78
C ASN A 315 8.57 1.09 -23.04
N LEU A 316 7.60 0.36 -22.48
CA LEU A 316 7.43 -1.07 -22.70
C LEU A 316 7.11 -1.39 -24.17
N ALA A 317 6.20 -0.67 -24.80
CA ALA A 317 5.82 -0.85 -26.19
C ALA A 317 7.01 -0.68 -27.15
N LYS A 318 7.95 0.20 -26.82
CA LYS A 318 9.21 0.42 -27.56
C LYS A 318 10.29 -0.63 -27.26
N SER A 319 10.22 -1.29 -26.10
CA SER A 319 11.28 -2.18 -25.61
C SER A 319 11.07 -3.65 -25.95
N VAL A 320 9.84 -4.07 -26.22
CA VAL A 320 9.56 -5.47 -26.57
C VAL A 320 10.16 -5.85 -27.94
N PRO A 321 10.62 -7.10 -28.13
CA PRO A 321 11.10 -7.56 -29.43
C PRO A 321 10.03 -7.46 -30.53
N MET A 322 10.46 -7.28 -31.78
CA MET A 322 9.53 -7.25 -32.91
C MET A 322 8.67 -8.53 -32.99
N GLY A 323 7.36 -8.34 -33.21
CA GLY A 323 6.36 -9.41 -33.23
C GLY A 323 5.71 -9.72 -31.88
N TYR A 324 6.12 -9.06 -30.80
CA TYR A 324 5.45 -9.15 -29.50
C TYR A 324 4.29 -8.17 -29.37
N ARG A 325 3.24 -8.60 -28.65
CA ARG A 325 2.15 -7.74 -28.15
C ARG A 325 2.33 -7.46 -26.66
N VAL A 326 2.00 -6.25 -26.24
CA VAL A 326 1.94 -5.83 -24.84
C VAL A 326 0.49 -5.92 -24.37
N MET A 327 0.19 -6.90 -23.53
CA MET A 327 -1.12 -7.11 -22.95
C MET A 327 -1.25 -6.27 -21.68
N VAL A 328 -1.99 -5.17 -21.77
CA VAL A 328 -2.22 -4.25 -20.64
C VAL A 328 -3.59 -4.57 -20.03
N LYS A 329 -3.66 -5.10 -18.82
CA LYS A 329 -4.94 -5.41 -18.16
C LYS A 329 -5.32 -4.33 -17.17
N GLU A 330 -6.56 -3.87 -17.22
CA GLU A 330 -7.07 -2.94 -16.22
C GLU A 330 -7.32 -3.61 -14.85
N HIS A 331 -7.04 -2.87 -13.78
CA HIS A 331 -7.28 -3.25 -12.40
C HIS A 331 -8.79 -3.27 -12.09
N PRO A 332 -9.32 -4.34 -11.45
CA PRO A 332 -10.74 -4.43 -11.10
C PRO A 332 -11.26 -3.23 -10.30
N ALA A 333 -10.49 -2.73 -9.34
CA ALA A 333 -10.88 -1.57 -8.51
C ALA A 333 -10.89 -0.23 -9.26
N MET A 334 -10.27 -0.16 -10.44
CA MET A 334 -10.19 1.08 -11.23
C MET A 334 -11.25 1.17 -12.32
N LYS A 335 -12.20 0.23 -12.34
CA LYS A 335 -13.22 0.15 -13.38
C LYS A 335 -14.15 1.36 -13.36
N GLY A 336 -14.01 2.22 -14.37
CA GLY A 336 -14.77 3.47 -14.52
C GLY A 336 -14.14 4.69 -13.84
N GLU A 337 -13.08 4.51 -13.06
CA GLU A 337 -12.39 5.60 -12.35
C GLU A 337 -11.57 6.46 -13.31
N ARG A 338 -10.77 5.81 -14.17
CA ARG A 338 -9.90 6.52 -15.13
C ARG A 338 -10.69 7.17 -16.26
N LYS A 339 -10.19 8.31 -16.75
CA LYS A 339 -10.77 9.04 -17.90
C LYS A 339 -10.43 8.35 -19.22
N LEU A 340 -11.26 8.52 -20.26
CA LEU A 340 -11.02 7.96 -21.59
C LEU A 340 -9.67 8.37 -22.20
N SER A 341 -9.23 9.60 -21.94
CA SER A 341 -7.94 10.12 -22.42
C SER A 341 -6.76 9.30 -21.92
N TYR A 342 -6.86 8.69 -20.73
CA TYR A 342 -5.86 7.79 -20.19
C TYR A 342 -5.70 6.56 -21.09
N TYR A 343 -6.82 5.93 -21.47
CA TYR A 343 -6.79 4.72 -22.30
C TYR A 343 -6.42 4.98 -23.76
N ARG A 344 -6.78 6.14 -24.30
CA ARG A 344 -6.42 6.54 -25.67
C ARG A 344 -4.91 6.62 -25.89
N ARG A 345 -4.12 6.93 -24.85
CA ARG A 345 -2.65 6.87 -24.92
C ARG A 345 -2.13 5.45 -25.18
N PHE A 346 -2.81 4.42 -24.70
CA PHE A 346 -2.41 3.03 -24.97
C PHE A 346 -2.78 2.62 -26.39
N GLN A 347 -4.00 2.97 -26.82
CA GLN A 347 -4.56 2.58 -28.11
C GLN A 347 -3.80 3.20 -29.31
N SER A 348 -2.97 4.24 -29.09
CA SER A 348 -2.11 4.79 -30.13
C SER A 348 -0.92 3.90 -30.49
N PHE A 349 -0.57 2.91 -29.67
CA PHE A 349 0.53 1.99 -29.96
C PHE A 349 0.01 0.73 -30.68
N TYR A 350 0.60 0.42 -31.83
CA TYR A 350 0.15 -0.69 -32.69
C TYR A 350 0.26 -2.09 -32.03
N ASN A 351 1.16 -2.23 -31.07
CA ASN A 351 1.48 -3.48 -30.37
C ASN A 351 0.90 -3.53 -28.95
N VAL A 352 0.06 -2.59 -28.54
CA VAL A 352 -0.56 -2.59 -27.21
C VAL A 352 -2.02 -3.02 -27.30
N ASP A 353 -2.39 -4.03 -26.52
CA ASP A 353 -3.76 -4.52 -26.39
C ASP A 353 -4.27 -4.30 -24.97
N LEU A 354 -5.30 -3.47 -24.84
CA LEU A 354 -5.92 -3.14 -23.56
C LEU A 354 -7.04 -4.13 -23.23
N LEU A 355 -6.86 -4.88 -22.14
CA LEU A 355 -7.73 -5.96 -21.71
C LEU A 355 -8.71 -5.54 -20.61
N SER A 356 -9.89 -6.14 -20.65
CA SER A 356 -10.93 -5.96 -19.63
C SER A 356 -10.44 -6.41 -18.25
N PRO A 357 -10.84 -5.71 -17.16
CA PRO A 357 -10.60 -6.17 -15.80
C PRO A 357 -11.14 -7.57 -15.50
N SER A 358 -12.11 -8.04 -16.29
CA SER A 358 -12.73 -9.37 -16.16
C SER A 358 -11.85 -10.52 -16.65
N VAL A 359 -10.84 -10.25 -17.49
CA VAL A 359 -9.92 -11.29 -17.98
C VAL A 359 -9.12 -11.85 -16.81
N ASP A 360 -8.99 -13.17 -16.70
CA ASP A 360 -8.31 -13.79 -15.58
C ASP A 360 -6.79 -13.53 -15.64
N SER A 361 -6.22 -13.01 -14.54
CA SER A 361 -4.78 -12.69 -14.48
C SER A 361 -3.92 -13.94 -14.50
N HIS A 362 -4.38 -15.06 -13.94
CA HIS A 362 -3.60 -16.30 -13.93
C HIS A 362 -3.44 -16.84 -15.36
N ASP A 363 -4.48 -16.74 -16.19
CA ASP A 363 -4.42 -17.16 -17.59
C ASP A 363 -3.50 -16.24 -18.42
N LEU A 364 -3.46 -14.94 -18.10
CA LEU A 364 -2.51 -14.01 -18.72
C LEU A 364 -1.06 -14.31 -18.35
N ILE A 365 -0.79 -14.59 -17.08
CA ILE A 365 0.55 -14.97 -16.60
C ILE A 365 1.00 -16.26 -17.28
N LEU A 366 0.14 -17.29 -17.32
CA LEU A 366 0.49 -18.60 -17.89
C LEU A 366 0.66 -18.58 -19.41
N SER A 367 -0.02 -17.67 -20.11
CA SER A 367 0.03 -17.56 -21.57
C SER A 367 1.06 -16.54 -22.09
N SER A 368 1.67 -15.74 -21.22
CA SER A 368 2.67 -14.74 -21.60
C SER A 368 4.10 -15.27 -21.43
N ASP A 369 5.01 -14.76 -22.26
CA ASP A 369 6.42 -15.16 -22.22
C ASP A 369 7.15 -14.51 -21.04
N VAL A 370 6.70 -13.33 -20.61
CA VAL A 370 7.18 -12.60 -19.42
C VAL A 370 6.10 -11.64 -18.92
N SER A 371 6.00 -11.50 -17.61
CA SER A 371 5.17 -10.46 -16.98
C SER A 371 6.03 -9.29 -16.52
N LEU A 372 5.44 -8.10 -16.46
CA LEU A 372 6.07 -6.91 -15.94
C LEU A 372 5.13 -6.25 -14.92
N THR A 373 5.64 -5.65 -13.87
CA THR A 373 4.85 -4.96 -12.85
C THR A 373 5.67 -3.86 -12.16
N ILE A 374 5.01 -2.88 -11.54
CA ILE A 374 5.71 -1.87 -10.73
C ILE A 374 6.06 -2.49 -9.37
N THR A 375 5.07 -2.63 -8.49
CA THR A 375 5.15 -3.21 -7.14
C THR A 375 4.06 -4.25 -6.85
N GLY A 376 3.42 -4.80 -7.90
CA GLY A 376 2.13 -5.46 -7.80
C GLY A 376 2.22 -6.92 -7.42
N THR A 377 1.10 -7.50 -7.00
CA THR A 377 1.02 -8.95 -6.65
C THR A 377 1.30 -9.85 -7.85
N THR A 378 1.28 -9.34 -9.08
CA THR A 378 1.65 -10.09 -10.27
C THR A 378 3.07 -10.63 -10.21
N ALA A 379 4.03 -9.94 -9.56
CA ALA A 379 5.36 -10.53 -9.37
C ALA A 379 5.31 -11.77 -8.46
N TRP A 380 4.60 -11.69 -7.34
CA TRP A 380 4.32 -12.82 -6.45
C TRP A 380 3.66 -13.98 -7.20
N GLU A 381 2.62 -13.71 -7.98
CA GLU A 381 1.90 -14.72 -8.77
C GLU A 381 2.83 -15.39 -9.80
N ASN A 382 3.70 -14.64 -10.48
CA ASN A 382 4.68 -15.18 -11.43
C ASN A 382 5.71 -16.09 -10.74
N ILE A 383 6.19 -15.72 -9.55
CA ILE A 383 7.07 -16.59 -8.74
C ILE A 383 6.38 -17.93 -8.46
N LEU A 384 5.12 -17.90 -8.01
CA LEU A 384 4.36 -19.12 -7.73
C LEU A 384 4.02 -19.93 -8.98
N TYR A 385 3.92 -19.30 -10.15
CA TYR A 385 3.79 -20.00 -11.42
C TYR A 385 5.12 -20.42 -12.04
N GLU A 386 6.25 -20.06 -11.40
CA GLU A 386 7.59 -20.26 -11.93
C GLU A 386 7.74 -19.68 -13.35
N ARG A 387 7.23 -18.45 -13.51
CA ARG A 387 7.30 -17.68 -14.74
C ARG A 387 8.21 -16.46 -14.56
N PRO A 388 8.90 -16.01 -15.62
CA PRO A 388 9.75 -14.83 -15.54
C PRO A 388 8.91 -13.57 -15.29
N VAL A 389 9.42 -12.71 -14.41
CA VAL A 389 8.83 -11.41 -14.13
C VAL A 389 9.87 -10.33 -13.97
N ILE A 390 9.58 -9.15 -14.54
CA ILE A 390 10.37 -7.93 -14.38
C ILE A 390 9.62 -6.96 -13.48
N ALA A 391 10.30 -6.43 -12.46
CA ALA A 391 9.76 -5.44 -11.54
C ALA A 391 10.46 -4.09 -11.70
N PHE A 392 9.70 -3.00 -11.75
CA PHE A 392 10.24 -1.63 -11.84
C PHE A 392 10.44 -0.98 -10.46
N GLY A 393 9.52 -1.24 -9.52
CA GLY A 393 9.54 -0.68 -8.18
C GLY A 393 10.12 -1.64 -7.14
N PRO A 394 10.38 -1.15 -5.92
CA PRO A 394 10.82 -2.01 -4.83
C PRO A 394 9.68 -2.97 -4.45
N LEU A 395 9.93 -4.27 -4.51
CA LEU A 395 9.01 -5.32 -4.03
C LEU A 395 9.36 -5.72 -2.60
N CYS A 396 8.35 -6.09 -1.80
CA CYS A 396 8.55 -6.57 -0.43
C CYS A 396 9.45 -7.80 -0.36
N TYR A 397 9.35 -8.62 -1.40
CA TYR A 397 10.12 -9.84 -1.64
C TYR A 397 11.15 -9.65 -2.77
N GLY A 398 11.63 -8.42 -2.98
CA GLY A 398 12.62 -8.10 -4.01
C GLY A 398 13.98 -8.79 -3.79
N TYR A 399 14.21 -9.43 -2.64
CA TYR A 399 15.41 -10.24 -2.39
C TYR A 399 15.41 -11.60 -3.11
N PHE A 400 14.27 -12.02 -3.69
CA PHE A 400 14.18 -13.28 -4.41
C PHE A 400 14.83 -13.19 -5.80
N GLU A 401 15.78 -14.08 -6.07
CA GLU A 401 16.72 -13.96 -7.21
C GLU A 401 16.10 -14.23 -8.58
N LEU A 402 14.93 -14.89 -8.64
CA LEU A 402 14.22 -15.15 -9.91
C LEU A 402 13.33 -13.98 -10.35
N VAL A 403 13.38 -12.85 -9.66
CA VAL A 403 12.75 -11.60 -10.09
C VAL A 403 13.80 -10.70 -10.75
N TYR A 404 13.58 -10.38 -12.03
CA TYR A 404 14.40 -9.40 -12.72
C TYR A 404 14.03 -7.99 -12.25
N LYS A 405 15.01 -7.16 -11.90
CA LYS A 405 14.78 -5.78 -11.47
C LYS A 405 15.19 -4.82 -12.58
N CYS A 406 14.28 -3.96 -12.98
CA CYS A 406 14.57 -2.88 -13.92
C CYS A 406 14.86 -1.61 -13.13
N GLU A 407 16.14 -1.39 -12.81
CA GLU A 407 16.60 -0.20 -12.09
C GLU A 407 16.74 1.01 -13.04
N ASN A 408 17.11 0.76 -14.30
CA ASN A 408 17.17 1.76 -15.35
C ASN A 408 16.27 1.36 -16.51
N ILE A 409 15.37 2.26 -16.91
CA ILE A 409 14.42 2.03 -18.00
C ILE A 409 15.11 1.75 -19.35
N SER A 410 16.34 2.24 -19.52
CA SER A 410 17.13 2.05 -20.75
C SER A 410 17.56 0.60 -20.95
N ASP A 411 17.65 -0.18 -19.87
CA ASP A 411 18.05 -1.59 -19.91
C ASP A 411 16.86 -2.52 -20.20
N LEU A 412 15.63 -1.98 -20.21
CA LEU A 412 14.40 -2.73 -20.37
C LEU A 412 14.38 -3.65 -21.61
N PRO A 413 14.84 -3.25 -22.81
CA PRO A 413 14.87 -4.14 -23.98
C PRO A 413 15.77 -5.37 -23.77
N GLY A 414 16.92 -5.18 -23.13
CA GLY A 414 17.87 -6.24 -22.79
C GLY A 414 17.27 -7.19 -21.75
N LEU A 415 16.74 -6.63 -20.66
CA LEU A 415 16.10 -7.39 -19.58
C LEU A 415 14.90 -8.22 -20.08
N ILE A 416 14.06 -7.68 -20.96
CA ILE A 416 12.95 -8.43 -21.56
C ILE A 416 13.49 -9.61 -22.37
N THR A 417 14.54 -9.39 -23.16
CA THR A 417 15.12 -10.44 -24.01
C THR A 417 15.76 -11.55 -23.16
N GLU A 418 16.49 -11.18 -22.12
CA GLU A 418 17.09 -12.10 -21.15
C GLU A 418 16.01 -12.91 -20.41
N ALA A 419 15.00 -12.25 -19.85
CA ALA A 419 13.91 -12.91 -19.13
C ALA A 419 13.14 -13.92 -20.00
N ILE A 420 12.99 -13.64 -21.31
CA ILE A 420 12.33 -14.56 -22.24
C ILE A 420 13.22 -15.76 -22.60
N LYS A 421 14.52 -15.55 -22.81
CA LYS A 421 15.42 -16.60 -23.35
C LYS A 421 16.09 -17.43 -22.25
N ASP A 422 16.52 -16.77 -21.18
CA ASP A 422 17.50 -17.30 -20.25
C ASP A 422 16.87 -17.69 -18.91
N PHE A 423 15.66 -17.23 -18.61
CA PHE A 423 14.96 -17.62 -17.40
C PHE A 423 14.81 -19.13 -17.28
N ARG A 424 15.19 -19.69 -16.13
CA ARG A 424 14.99 -21.09 -15.78
C ARG A 424 14.28 -21.18 -14.44
N PRO A 425 13.15 -21.90 -14.35
CA PRO A 425 12.47 -22.09 -13.08
C PRO A 425 13.31 -22.93 -12.12
N ASN A 426 13.33 -22.57 -10.84
CA ASN A 426 13.98 -23.35 -9.79
C ASN A 426 12.98 -23.66 -8.67
N ARG A 427 12.34 -24.84 -8.75
CA ARG A 427 11.31 -25.26 -7.80
C ARG A 427 11.81 -25.27 -6.36
N GLU A 428 13.03 -25.75 -6.13
CA GLU A 428 13.60 -25.84 -4.80
C GLU A 428 13.75 -24.47 -4.15
N GLN A 429 14.30 -23.50 -4.90
CA GLN A 429 14.40 -22.11 -4.44
C GLN A 429 13.03 -21.47 -4.18
N VAL A 430 12.02 -21.76 -5.03
CA VAL A 430 10.65 -21.30 -4.82
C VAL A 430 10.05 -21.88 -3.53
N LEU A 431 10.26 -23.16 -3.23
CA LEU A 431 9.79 -23.76 -1.98
C LEU A 431 10.49 -23.15 -0.76
N LYS A 432 11.81 -22.90 -0.84
CA LYS A 432 12.58 -22.21 0.22
C LYS A 432 12.04 -20.80 0.46
N PHE A 433 11.73 -20.08 -0.62
CA PHE A 433 11.12 -18.76 -0.56
C PHE A 433 9.73 -18.80 0.09
N ILE A 434 8.84 -19.69 -0.36
CA ILE A 434 7.49 -19.83 0.23
C ILE A 434 7.59 -20.17 1.72
N TRP A 435 8.45 -21.12 2.10
CA TRP A 435 8.67 -21.46 3.50
C TRP A 435 9.11 -20.24 4.31
N SER A 436 10.13 -19.50 3.84
CA SER A 436 10.65 -18.32 4.56
C SER A 436 9.57 -17.27 4.84
N VAL A 437 8.63 -17.11 3.92
CA VAL A 437 7.53 -16.16 4.02
C VAL A 437 6.45 -16.69 4.98
N LEU A 438 6.06 -17.96 4.85
CA LEU A 438 5.04 -18.55 5.71
C LEU A 438 5.48 -18.69 7.17
N SER A 439 6.76 -18.99 7.40
CA SER A 439 7.31 -19.22 8.75
C SER A 439 7.59 -17.93 9.52
N THR A 440 7.51 -16.77 8.87
CA THR A 440 7.82 -15.46 9.48
C THR A 440 6.62 -14.52 9.55
N ALA A 441 5.61 -14.71 8.71
CA ALA A 441 4.41 -13.88 8.75
C ALA A 441 3.54 -14.16 9.98
N HIS A 442 3.06 -13.10 10.62
CA HIS A 442 2.06 -13.18 11.68
C HIS A 442 0.70 -13.58 11.13
N THR A 443 -0.18 -14.12 11.97
CA THR A 443 -1.52 -14.53 11.55
C THR A 443 -2.58 -13.74 12.32
N PHE A 444 -3.22 -12.79 11.64
CA PHE A 444 -4.37 -12.03 12.15
C PHE A 444 -5.10 -11.32 10.99
N PHE A 445 -6.32 -10.86 11.25
CA PHE A 445 -7.09 -10.01 10.36
C PHE A 445 -6.70 -8.54 10.56
N TRP A 446 -6.33 -7.86 9.48
CA TRP A 446 -6.02 -6.43 9.44
C TRP A 446 -6.79 -5.73 8.33
N GLY A 447 -7.26 -4.51 8.58
CA GLY A 447 -7.99 -3.69 7.60
C GLY A 447 -9.09 -2.83 8.24
N ASP A 448 -10.11 -2.47 7.44
CA ASP A 448 -11.25 -1.68 7.90
C ASP A 448 -12.27 -2.57 8.64
N ALA A 449 -12.38 -2.37 9.95
CA ALA A 449 -13.35 -3.05 10.82
C ALA A 449 -14.82 -2.80 10.41
N MET A 450 -15.11 -1.75 9.65
CA MET A 450 -16.44 -1.53 9.07
C MET A 450 -16.77 -2.52 7.95
N CYS A 451 -15.75 -2.96 7.20
CA CYS A 451 -15.89 -3.93 6.12
C CYS A 451 -15.72 -5.37 6.62
N ASP A 452 -14.88 -5.59 7.63
CA ASP A 452 -14.66 -6.89 8.26
C ASP A 452 -14.73 -6.79 9.79
N PRO A 453 -15.90 -7.06 10.39
CA PRO A 453 -16.08 -6.98 11.84
C PRO A 453 -15.17 -7.90 12.65
N ARG A 454 -14.64 -8.99 12.05
CA ARG A 454 -13.74 -9.95 12.72
C ARG A 454 -12.46 -9.31 13.23
N ILE A 455 -12.08 -8.15 12.67
CA ILE A 455 -10.92 -7.39 13.13
C ILE A 455 -11.05 -6.98 14.60
N LEU A 456 -12.29 -6.73 15.05
CA LEU A 456 -12.62 -6.35 16.44
C LEU A 456 -12.77 -7.55 17.38
N ASP A 457 -12.68 -8.78 16.87
CA ASP A 457 -12.78 -9.96 17.72
C ASP A 457 -11.65 -9.96 18.75
N LYS A 458 -11.98 -10.26 20.00
CA LYS A 458 -11.02 -10.22 21.12
C LYS A 458 -9.74 -11.03 20.83
N GLY A 459 -9.89 -12.23 20.28
CA GLY A 459 -8.76 -13.09 19.91
C GLY A 459 -7.89 -12.49 18.80
N ASN A 460 -8.49 -11.76 17.85
CA ASN A 460 -7.76 -11.08 16.79
C ASN A 460 -6.98 -9.87 17.34
N LEU A 461 -7.61 -9.05 18.19
CA LEU A 461 -6.93 -7.92 18.84
C LEU A 461 -5.77 -8.38 19.73
N GLU A 462 -5.93 -9.50 20.44
CA GLU A 462 -4.83 -10.11 21.21
C GLU A 462 -3.69 -10.61 20.31
N ALA A 463 -4.01 -11.18 19.15
CA ALA A 463 -3.00 -11.60 18.17
C ALA A 463 -2.23 -10.39 17.58
N ILE A 464 -2.93 -9.29 17.26
CA ILE A 464 -2.32 -8.05 16.81
C ILE A 464 -1.39 -7.49 17.89
N ALA A 465 -1.89 -7.33 19.12
CA ALA A 465 -1.11 -6.79 20.24
C ALA A 465 0.16 -7.61 20.49
N LYS A 466 0.04 -8.95 20.60
CA LYS A 466 1.21 -9.83 20.79
C LYS A 466 2.23 -9.70 19.65
N SER A 467 1.76 -9.60 18.40
CA SER A 467 2.63 -9.46 17.25
C SER A 467 3.37 -8.11 17.26
N ILE A 468 2.69 -7.01 17.62
CA ILE A 468 3.35 -5.70 17.82
C ILE A 468 4.45 -5.82 18.87
N LEU A 469 4.14 -6.36 20.06
CA LEU A 469 5.12 -6.48 21.15
C LEU A 469 6.34 -7.30 20.74
N PHE A 470 6.12 -8.41 20.04
CA PHE A 470 7.18 -9.26 19.52
C PHE A 470 8.09 -8.49 18.55
N ASP A 471 7.53 -7.79 17.57
CA ASP A 471 8.32 -7.04 16.59
C ASP A 471 9.12 -5.91 17.22
N VAL A 472 8.57 -5.23 18.22
CA VAL A 472 9.30 -4.21 18.99
C VAL A 472 10.50 -4.84 19.71
N GLN A 473 10.31 -5.98 20.38
CA GLN A 473 11.39 -6.70 21.06
C GLN A 473 12.48 -7.18 20.09
N CYS A 474 12.08 -7.67 18.91
CA CYS A 474 13.01 -8.05 17.86
C CYS A 474 13.80 -6.83 17.33
N ALA A 475 13.15 -5.67 17.23
CA ALA A 475 13.82 -4.44 16.80
C ALA A 475 14.84 -3.92 17.85
N SER A 476 14.55 -4.11 19.14
CA SER A 476 15.47 -3.75 20.23
C SER A 476 16.54 -4.80 20.54
N GLY A 477 16.55 -5.95 19.85
CA GLY A 477 17.52 -7.03 20.08
C GLY A 477 17.30 -7.80 21.39
N THR A 478 16.10 -7.74 21.99
CA THR A 478 15.77 -8.32 23.29
C THR A 478 14.81 -9.52 23.21
N ALA A 479 14.45 -9.96 22.01
CA ALA A 479 13.51 -11.06 21.81
C ALA A 479 14.09 -12.42 22.28
N THR A 480 13.31 -13.13 23.10
CA THR A 480 13.52 -14.55 23.43
C THR A 480 12.41 -15.39 22.81
N ASP A 481 12.78 -16.44 22.08
CA ASP A 481 11.96 -17.53 21.50
C ASP A 481 10.43 -17.32 21.47
N TYR A 482 9.97 -16.59 20.47
CA TYR A 482 8.58 -16.69 20.00
C TYR A 482 8.62 -17.01 18.50
N ALA A 483 8.33 -18.26 18.16
CA ALA A 483 8.06 -18.64 16.78
C ALA A 483 6.62 -18.19 16.45
N PRO A 484 6.38 -17.41 15.38
CA PRO A 484 5.01 -17.12 14.96
C PRO A 484 4.30 -18.45 14.72
N VAL A 485 3.20 -18.66 15.45
CA VAL A 485 2.49 -19.95 15.47
C VAL A 485 2.07 -20.30 14.05
N CYS A 486 2.76 -21.27 13.46
CA CYS A 486 2.35 -21.91 12.23
C CYS A 486 1.16 -22.81 12.57
N VAL A 487 -0.06 -22.33 12.29
CA VAL A 487 -1.21 -23.21 12.01
C VAL A 487 -1.51 -23.13 10.53
#